data_AF-A0A0J6VNC6-F1
#
_entry.id   AF-A0A0J6VNC6-F1
#
_cell.length_a   1.000
_cell.length_b   1.000
_cell.length_c   1.000
_cell.angle_alpha   90.00
_cell.angle_beta   90.00
_cell.angle_gamma   90.00
#
_symmetry.space_group_name_H-M   'P 1'
#
loop_
_entity.id
_entity.type
_entity.pdbx_description
1 polymer ?
#
loop_
_entity_poly.entity_id
_entity_poly.type
_entity_poly.pdbx_seq_one_letter_code
_entity_poly.pdbx_strand_id
1 'polypeptide(L)'
;MQQQLTPPRPRRSPAALAGAFLVGLATGALTTRKSSDERPGPPRATGAVGATPTEHADSPAETLEDRPDADDPGKPDSPTELTRPSLLYVLRQTAGEFTRDQCMDLAAALTYFAVLSLFPALLVVMSLLGVVGQGERTADTILGIVDDVSPGAAVDVLRQPIEQLVNAPSAGITLVVGILGALWSASGYVGAFGRAMNRIYEVEEGRPAWKLRLQQLALTFAGLIVAAIAALLLAVSGPVAEAVGGSLGIGETGLTVWNIARWPVLLLLVVVGVATLYSNGPNVQQPKFRWISVGAAIAILTWIVASLLFGVYVANFGSYNKTFGTLAGVIVFLLWLWLTNLALLFGAEVDAELERGRQLQAGIAAEDDLQLPLRDTKMIDKNAAKEHALRQRGRTLRRSRGKRA
;
A
#
# COMPACT_ATOMS: atom_id res chain seq x y z
N MET A 1 28.58 64.87 -15.63
CA MET A 1 27.23 64.98 -15.03
C MET A 1 26.56 63.62 -15.16
N GLN A 2 26.49 62.86 -14.06
CA GLN A 2 25.89 61.53 -13.98
C GLN A 2 24.36 61.65 -13.91
N GLN A 3 23.63 60.93 -14.76
CA GLN A 3 22.22 60.62 -14.55
C GLN A 3 22.10 59.15 -14.11
N GLN A 4 21.68 58.96 -12.86
CA GLN A 4 21.34 57.67 -12.27
C GLN A 4 20.01 57.18 -12.85
N LEU A 5 20.04 56.06 -13.58
CA LEU A 5 18.84 55.27 -13.88
C LEU A 5 18.71 54.17 -12.81
N THR A 6 17.66 54.28 -12.00
CA THR A 6 17.25 53.29 -11.00
C THR A 6 16.62 52.08 -11.71
N PRO A 7 16.93 50.83 -11.34
CA PRO A 7 16.25 49.67 -11.91
C PRO A 7 14.82 49.50 -11.32
N PRO A 8 13.86 48.97 -12.09
CA PRO A 8 12.49 48.78 -11.62
C PRO A 8 12.41 47.63 -10.59
N ARG A 9 11.58 47.83 -9.55
CA ARG A 9 11.28 46.81 -8.53
C ARG A 9 10.56 45.61 -9.17
N PRO A 10 10.88 44.37 -8.80
CA PRO A 10 10.14 43.20 -9.27
C PRO A 10 8.70 43.23 -8.71
N ARG A 11 7.72 43.15 -9.62
CA ARG A 11 6.31 42.90 -9.29
C ARG A 11 6.22 41.52 -8.61
N ARG A 12 5.69 41.47 -7.38
CA ARG A 12 5.33 40.22 -6.71
C ARG A 12 4.17 39.57 -7.49
N SER A 13 4.40 38.39 -8.05
CA SER A 13 3.34 37.54 -8.60
C SER A 13 2.61 36.82 -7.45
N PRO A 14 1.30 36.52 -7.59
CA PRO A 14 0.53 35.77 -6.59
C PRO A 14 0.88 34.27 -6.53
N ALA A 15 1.96 33.82 -7.17
CA ALA A 15 2.35 32.41 -7.25
C ALA A 15 3.11 31.88 -6.01
N ALA A 16 3.40 32.73 -5.02
CA ALA A 16 4.18 32.34 -3.84
C ALA A 16 3.34 31.72 -2.69
N LEU A 17 2.01 31.61 -2.83
CA LEU A 17 1.12 31.13 -1.77
C LEU A 17 0.61 29.69 -1.95
N ALA A 18 0.84 29.05 -3.11
CA ALA A 18 0.42 27.66 -3.34
C ALA A 18 1.51 26.61 -3.04
N GLY A 19 2.78 27.03 -2.92
CA GLY A 19 3.92 26.15 -2.62
C GLY A 19 4.09 25.77 -1.14
N ALA A 20 3.27 26.31 -0.23
CA ALA A 20 3.44 26.12 1.21
C ALA A 20 2.73 24.88 1.77
N PHE A 21 1.89 24.18 0.99
CA PHE A 21 1.15 23.02 1.49
C PHE A 21 1.89 21.68 1.37
N LEU A 22 2.93 21.59 0.52
CA LEU A 22 3.71 20.35 0.30
C LEU A 22 4.98 20.22 1.17
N VAL A 23 5.33 21.25 1.95
CA VAL A 23 6.51 21.24 2.84
C VAL A 23 6.13 21.31 4.33
N GLY A 24 4.88 21.69 4.65
CA GLY A 24 4.44 21.95 6.02
C GLY A 24 4.17 20.73 6.92
N LEU A 25 4.09 19.51 6.37
CA LEU A 25 3.82 18.30 7.16
C LEU A 25 5.07 17.47 7.53
N ALA A 26 6.26 17.89 7.07
CA ALA A 26 7.52 17.18 7.30
C ALA A 26 8.45 17.89 8.31
N THR A 27 8.02 18.96 8.98
CA THR A 27 8.90 19.72 9.89
C THR A 27 8.20 20.05 11.21
N GLY A 28 8.07 19.04 12.07
CA GLY A 28 7.43 19.15 13.37
C GLY A 28 8.03 18.26 14.45
N ALA A 29 9.35 18.03 14.46
CA ALA A 29 10.00 17.29 15.55
C ALA A 29 11.53 17.50 15.64
N LEU A 30 12.02 18.74 15.61
CA LEU A 30 13.42 19.04 15.96
C LEU A 30 13.49 20.31 16.80
N THR A 31 12.93 20.27 18.01
CA THR A 31 13.31 21.22 19.06
C THR A 31 14.68 20.83 19.61
N THR A 32 15.65 21.67 19.28
CA THR A 32 17.03 21.63 19.75
C THR A 32 17.10 21.76 21.26
N ARG A 33 17.53 20.69 21.93
CA ARG A 33 17.84 20.70 23.37
C ARG A 33 19.16 21.46 23.57
N LYS A 34 19.06 22.72 24.00
CA LYS A 34 20.20 23.56 24.38
C LYS A 34 20.91 22.93 25.58
N SER A 35 22.15 22.47 25.36
CA SER A 35 23.10 22.11 26.39
C SER A 35 23.39 23.34 27.26
N SER A 36 23.17 23.23 28.56
CA SER A 36 23.65 24.20 29.55
C SER A 36 24.30 23.40 30.66
N ASP A 37 25.61 23.61 30.75
CA ASP A 37 26.57 23.03 31.65
C ASP A 37 26.45 23.74 33.00
N GLU A 38 25.77 23.13 33.97
CA GLU A 38 25.86 23.49 35.38
C GLU A 38 25.81 22.20 36.22
N ARG A 39 26.91 21.91 36.91
CA ARG A 39 27.01 20.83 37.89
C ARG A 39 26.45 21.30 39.24
N PRO A 40 25.49 20.59 39.86
CA PRO A 40 25.26 20.68 41.30
C PRO A 40 25.96 19.51 42.01
N GLY A 41 26.60 19.80 43.14
CA GLY A 41 27.30 18.82 43.99
C GLY A 41 26.37 17.76 44.62
N PRO A 42 26.93 16.74 45.30
CA PRO A 42 26.15 15.60 45.77
C PRO A 42 25.23 16.00 46.93
N PRO A 43 23.93 15.61 46.93
CA PRO A 43 23.08 15.82 48.08
C PRO A 43 23.39 14.80 49.18
N ARG A 44 23.43 15.31 50.42
CA ARG A 44 23.55 14.56 51.67
C ARG A 44 22.41 13.56 51.84
N ALA A 45 22.75 12.39 52.40
CA ALA A 45 21.80 11.38 52.83
C ALA A 45 20.98 11.87 54.04
N THR A 46 19.66 11.88 53.90
CA THR A 46 18.71 11.95 55.01
C THR A 46 17.40 11.27 54.62
N GLY A 47 17.01 10.26 55.41
CA GLY A 47 15.63 10.00 55.79
C GLY A 47 14.71 9.33 54.77
N ALA A 48 14.40 8.06 55.03
CA ALA A 48 13.34 7.28 54.40
C ALA A 48 11.94 7.90 54.57
N VAL A 49 11.17 8.00 53.48
CA VAL A 49 9.70 7.81 53.43
C VAL A 49 9.39 7.18 52.07
N GLY A 50 8.61 6.10 52.08
CA GLY A 50 8.39 5.20 50.94
C GLY A 50 7.76 5.88 49.73
N ALA A 51 8.45 5.77 48.59
CA ALA A 51 7.83 5.79 47.28
C ALA A 51 7.96 4.38 46.73
N THR A 52 6.85 3.63 46.74
CA THR A 52 6.66 2.43 45.94
C THR A 52 7.05 2.77 44.50
N PRO A 53 8.01 2.08 43.88
CA PRO A 53 8.11 2.09 42.43
C PRO A 53 6.78 1.53 41.94
N THR A 54 6.05 2.28 41.12
CA THR A 54 5.06 1.69 40.22
C THR A 54 5.83 0.75 39.31
N GLU A 55 6.02 -0.47 39.80
CA GLU A 55 6.09 -1.67 39.01
C GLU A 55 4.97 -1.52 37.98
N HIS A 56 5.33 -1.32 36.72
CA HIS A 56 4.41 -1.62 35.63
C HIS A 56 4.00 -3.06 35.89
N ALA A 57 2.82 -3.21 36.51
CA ALA A 57 2.20 -4.49 36.68
C ALA A 57 2.28 -5.15 35.32
N ASP A 58 2.85 -6.36 35.30
CA ASP A 58 2.45 -7.35 34.33
C ASP A 58 0.92 -7.32 34.33
N SER A 59 0.30 -6.58 33.40
CA SER A 59 -1.00 -6.99 32.91
C SER A 59 -0.81 -8.45 32.55
N PRO A 60 -1.65 -9.37 33.05
CA PRO A 60 -1.56 -10.74 32.61
C PRO A 60 -1.55 -10.67 31.09
N ALA A 61 -0.49 -11.18 30.47
CA ALA A 61 -0.51 -11.38 29.04
C ALA A 61 -1.74 -12.25 28.82
N GLU A 62 -2.85 -11.66 28.35
CA GLU A 62 -3.96 -12.42 27.83
C GLU A 62 -3.31 -13.38 26.85
N THR A 63 -3.30 -14.65 27.24
CA THR A 63 -2.71 -15.69 26.42
C THR A 63 -3.39 -15.56 25.06
N LEU A 64 -2.64 -15.68 23.96
CA LEU A 64 -3.21 -15.59 22.60
C LEU A 64 -4.41 -16.55 22.38
N GLU A 65 -4.57 -17.53 23.26
CA GLU A 65 -5.70 -18.48 23.39
C GLU A 65 -7.00 -17.88 23.96
N ASP A 66 -6.97 -16.72 24.61
CA ASP A 66 -8.13 -16.09 25.29
C ASP A 66 -8.83 -15.01 24.43
N ARG A 67 -8.44 -14.89 23.14
CA ARG A 67 -9.09 -13.96 22.22
C ARG A 67 -10.52 -14.42 21.91
N PRO A 68 -11.52 -13.52 21.90
CA PRO A 68 -12.89 -13.85 21.50
C PRO A 68 -12.94 -14.46 20.10
N ASP A 69 -13.96 -15.30 19.86
CA ASP A 69 -14.20 -15.82 18.51
C ASP A 69 -14.45 -14.66 17.53
N ALA A 70 -13.97 -14.81 16.30
CA ALA A 70 -14.15 -13.80 15.25
C ALA A 70 -15.64 -13.48 15.01
N ASP A 71 -16.50 -14.50 15.17
CA ASP A 71 -17.94 -14.49 14.99
C ASP A 71 -18.73 -14.39 16.32
N ASP A 72 -18.20 -13.70 17.34
CA ASP A 72 -18.91 -13.50 18.62
C ASP A 72 -20.37 -13.03 18.39
N PRO A 73 -21.39 -13.72 18.94
CA PRO A 73 -22.80 -13.43 18.68
C PRO A 73 -23.25 -12.06 19.20
N GLY A 74 -22.49 -11.41 20.09
CA GLY A 74 -22.74 -10.05 20.54
C GLY A 74 -22.32 -8.98 19.54
N LYS A 75 -21.58 -9.35 18.49
CA LYS A 75 -21.05 -8.44 17.48
C LYS A 75 -22.09 -8.13 16.40
N PRO A 76 -22.28 -6.86 16.02
CA PRO A 76 -23.15 -6.50 14.90
C PRO A 76 -22.71 -7.25 13.64
N ASP A 77 -23.63 -7.77 12.83
CA ASP A 77 -23.31 -8.59 11.65
C ASP A 77 -22.78 -7.74 10.49
N SER A 78 -23.19 -6.47 10.45
CA SER A 78 -22.85 -5.54 9.38
C SER A 78 -22.34 -4.18 9.90
N PRO A 79 -21.43 -3.49 9.19
CA PRO A 79 -21.03 -2.12 9.50
C PRO A 79 -22.19 -1.12 9.52
N THR A 80 -23.31 -1.44 8.87
CA THR A 80 -24.53 -0.64 8.86
C THR A 80 -25.33 -0.70 10.17
N GLU A 81 -25.05 -1.67 11.04
CA GLU A 81 -25.63 -1.81 12.38
C GLU A 81 -24.84 -1.06 13.46
N LEU A 82 -23.72 -0.42 13.09
CA LEU A 82 -22.95 0.41 14.01
C LEU A 82 -23.75 1.64 14.42
N THR A 83 -23.74 1.93 15.72
CA THR A 83 -24.36 3.16 16.23
C THR A 83 -23.60 4.40 15.75
N ARG A 84 -24.27 5.57 15.72
CA ARG A 84 -23.61 6.84 15.33
C ARG A 84 -22.36 7.16 16.15
N PRO A 85 -22.35 7.00 17.50
CA PRO A 85 -21.13 7.16 18.28
C PRO A 85 -20.00 6.24 17.82
N SER A 86 -20.29 4.97 17.56
CA SER A 86 -19.30 4.00 17.05
C SER A 86 -18.76 4.43 15.69
N LEU A 87 -19.62 4.86 14.75
CA LEU A 87 -19.16 5.34 13.43
C LEU A 87 -18.30 6.60 13.51
N LEU A 88 -18.65 7.55 14.38
CA LEU A 88 -17.83 8.75 14.61
C LEU A 88 -16.48 8.41 15.25
N TYR A 89 -16.48 7.44 16.17
CA TYR A 89 -15.25 6.91 16.75
C TYR A 89 -14.35 6.31 15.67
N VAL A 90 -14.90 5.40 14.84
CA VAL A 90 -14.17 4.77 13.72
C VAL A 90 -13.57 5.82 12.80
N LEU A 91 -14.36 6.77 12.29
CA LEU A 91 -13.86 7.80 11.37
C LEU A 91 -12.73 8.64 11.97
N ARG A 92 -12.84 8.98 13.26
CA ARG A 92 -11.79 9.74 13.96
C ARG A 92 -10.55 8.88 14.17
N GLN A 93 -10.72 7.61 14.53
CA GLN A 93 -9.59 6.71 14.76
C GLN A 93 -8.86 6.34 13.49
N THR A 94 -9.55 6.05 12.40
CA THR A 94 -8.92 5.80 11.09
C THR A 94 -7.92 6.90 10.72
N ALA A 95 -8.25 8.17 10.95
CA ALA A 95 -7.32 9.26 10.65
C ALA A 95 -6.08 9.28 11.57
N GLY A 96 -6.26 8.93 12.85
CA GLY A 96 -5.19 8.85 13.83
C GLY A 96 -4.27 7.65 13.59
N GLU A 97 -4.86 6.46 13.47
CA GLU A 97 -4.16 5.20 13.29
C GLU A 97 -3.45 5.13 11.94
N PHE A 98 -4.04 5.64 10.85
CA PHE A 98 -3.35 5.75 9.56
C PHE A 98 -1.99 6.48 9.66
N THR A 99 -1.89 7.47 10.54
CA THR A 99 -0.63 8.18 10.80
C THR A 99 0.28 7.37 11.75
N ARG A 100 -0.29 6.79 12.81
CA ARG A 100 0.44 6.01 13.83
C ARG A 100 1.07 4.74 13.26
N ASP A 101 0.38 4.08 12.33
CA ASP A 101 0.85 2.91 11.60
C ASP A 101 1.83 3.22 10.48
N GLN A 102 2.14 4.51 10.27
CA GLN A 102 3.08 4.97 9.27
C GLN A 102 2.64 4.54 7.87
N CYS A 103 1.33 4.60 7.57
CA CYS A 103 0.78 4.17 6.28
C CYS A 103 1.39 4.94 5.09
N MET A 104 1.87 6.16 5.30
CA MET A 104 2.64 6.91 4.30
C MET A 104 3.98 6.22 3.94
N ASP A 105 4.71 5.73 4.93
CA ASP A 105 5.98 5.03 4.75
C ASP A 105 5.74 3.63 4.16
N LEU A 106 4.67 2.95 4.61
CA LEU A 106 4.24 1.68 4.04
C LEU A 106 3.87 1.82 2.56
N ALA A 107 3.11 2.86 2.19
CA ALA A 107 2.77 3.15 0.79
C ALA A 107 4.02 3.44 -0.06
N ALA A 108 5.04 4.12 0.50
CA ALA A 108 6.31 4.34 -0.17
C ALA A 108 7.06 3.01 -0.41
N ALA A 109 7.09 2.12 0.60
CA ALA A 109 7.67 0.79 0.45
C ALA A 109 6.93 -0.05 -0.60
N LEU A 110 5.60 -0.01 -0.62
CA LEU A 110 4.79 -0.68 -1.64
C LEU A 110 5.08 -0.14 -3.04
N THR A 111 5.23 1.18 -3.18
CA THR A 111 5.59 1.83 -4.44
C THR A 111 6.95 1.35 -4.94
N TYR A 112 7.95 1.25 -4.06
CA TYR A 112 9.26 0.69 -4.39
C TYR A 112 9.15 -0.75 -4.94
N PHE A 113 8.42 -1.63 -4.25
CA PHE A 113 8.22 -3.01 -4.72
C PHE A 113 7.40 -3.08 -6.03
N ALA A 114 6.42 -2.19 -6.20
CA ALA A 114 5.63 -2.11 -7.43
C ALA A 114 6.52 -1.73 -8.63
N VAL A 115 7.36 -0.71 -8.49
CA VAL A 115 8.31 -0.29 -9.54
C VAL A 115 9.32 -1.40 -9.86
N LEU A 116 9.85 -2.10 -8.86
CA LEU A 116 10.74 -3.25 -9.09
C LEU A 116 10.06 -4.38 -9.86
N SER A 117 8.76 -4.59 -9.64
CA SER A 117 7.98 -5.61 -10.35
C SER A 117 7.63 -5.22 -11.79
N LEU A 118 7.72 -3.94 -12.13
CA LEU A 118 7.35 -3.41 -13.44
C LEU A 118 8.28 -3.92 -14.55
N PHE A 119 9.59 -3.94 -14.34
CA PHE A 119 10.54 -4.36 -15.38
C PHE A 119 10.35 -5.82 -15.80
N PRO A 120 10.29 -6.81 -14.89
CA PRO A 120 10.01 -8.17 -15.30
C PRO A 120 8.60 -8.33 -15.89
N ALA A 121 7.60 -7.60 -15.39
CA ALA A 121 6.26 -7.63 -15.96
C ALA A 121 6.25 -7.13 -17.42
N LEU A 122 6.99 -6.05 -17.71
CA LEU A 122 7.20 -5.57 -19.08
C LEU A 122 7.87 -6.64 -19.95
N LEU A 123 8.90 -7.34 -19.46
CA LEU A 123 9.53 -8.45 -20.19
C LEU A 123 8.54 -9.56 -20.55
N VAL A 124 7.63 -9.92 -19.63
CA VAL A 124 6.57 -10.92 -19.89
C VAL A 124 5.65 -10.45 -21.00
N VAL A 125 5.11 -9.24 -20.87
CA VAL A 125 4.22 -8.65 -21.87
C VAL A 125 4.91 -8.64 -23.23
N MET A 126 6.15 -8.18 -23.32
CA MET A 126 6.88 -8.10 -24.59
C MET A 126 7.23 -9.44 -25.18
N SER A 127 7.61 -10.41 -24.34
CA SER A 127 7.90 -11.76 -24.83
C SER A 127 6.63 -12.44 -25.37
N LEU A 128 5.46 -12.19 -24.75
CA LEU A 128 4.17 -12.60 -25.30
C LEU A 128 3.91 -11.95 -26.67
N LEU A 129 4.20 -10.65 -26.83
CA LEU A 129 4.05 -9.97 -28.12
C LEU A 129 4.97 -10.52 -29.20
N GLY A 130 6.23 -10.80 -28.86
CA GLY A 130 7.21 -11.41 -29.76
C GLY A 130 6.80 -12.82 -30.20
N VAL A 131 6.15 -13.59 -29.32
CA VAL A 131 5.61 -14.91 -29.65
C VAL A 131 4.35 -14.82 -30.52
N VAL A 132 3.48 -13.83 -30.31
CA VAL A 132 2.22 -13.64 -31.06
C VAL A 132 2.43 -12.94 -32.42
N GLY A 133 3.60 -12.35 -32.66
CA GLY A 133 3.98 -11.82 -33.99
C GLY A 133 3.30 -10.50 -34.39
N GLN A 134 2.78 -9.72 -33.43
CA GLN A 134 2.10 -8.43 -33.66
C GLN A 134 2.66 -7.28 -32.79
N GLY A 135 3.99 -7.20 -32.69
CA GLY A 135 4.70 -6.29 -31.76
C GLY A 135 4.27 -4.82 -31.83
N GLU A 136 4.22 -4.22 -33.03
CA GLU A 136 3.96 -2.78 -33.19
C GLU A 136 2.51 -2.40 -32.85
N ARG A 137 1.51 -3.09 -33.44
CA ARG A 137 0.08 -2.79 -33.18
C ARG A 137 -0.31 -2.98 -31.71
N THR A 138 0.30 -3.96 -31.05
CA THR A 138 -0.04 -4.23 -29.64
C THR A 138 0.66 -3.27 -28.69
N ALA A 139 1.87 -2.78 -29.03
CA ALA A 139 2.54 -1.73 -28.29
C ALA A 139 1.73 -0.42 -28.32
N ASP A 140 1.21 -0.02 -29.49
CA ASP A 140 0.33 1.14 -29.61
C ASP A 140 -0.97 0.98 -28.81
N THR A 141 -1.52 -0.23 -28.79
CA THR A 141 -2.72 -0.55 -27.99
C THR A 141 -2.42 -0.42 -26.49
N ILE A 142 -1.29 -0.97 -26.01
CA ILE A 142 -0.86 -0.86 -24.60
C ILE A 142 -0.62 0.61 -24.23
N LEU A 143 0.04 1.38 -25.09
CA LEU A 143 0.30 2.80 -24.82
C LEU A 143 -1.00 3.61 -24.78
N GLY A 144 -1.97 3.32 -25.66
CA GLY A 144 -3.31 3.92 -25.61
C GLY A 144 -4.07 3.57 -24.34
N ILE A 145 -3.97 2.32 -23.86
CA ILE A 145 -4.57 1.89 -22.60
C ILE A 145 -3.96 2.66 -21.43
N VAL A 146 -2.63 2.76 -21.35
CA VAL A 146 -1.96 3.50 -20.26
C VAL A 146 -2.39 4.97 -20.30
N ASP A 147 -2.58 5.56 -21.48
CA ASP A 147 -3.05 6.95 -21.64
C ASP A 147 -4.48 7.14 -21.13
N ASP A 148 -5.35 6.14 -21.28
CA ASP A 148 -6.73 6.18 -20.79
C ASP A 148 -6.84 6.08 -19.26
N VAL A 149 -5.91 5.39 -18.59
CA VAL A 149 -5.99 5.13 -17.13
C VAL A 149 -5.03 5.98 -16.28
N SER A 150 -4.05 6.63 -16.91
CA SER A 150 -2.99 7.37 -16.22
C SER A 150 -3.01 8.86 -16.60
N PRO A 151 -2.59 9.77 -15.70
CA PRO A 151 -2.20 11.11 -16.11
C PRO A 151 -1.11 10.99 -17.19
N GLY A 152 -1.32 11.54 -18.40
CA GLY A 152 -0.53 11.24 -19.61
C GLY A 152 1.01 11.33 -19.46
N ALA A 153 1.52 12.11 -18.51
CA ALA A 153 2.95 12.18 -18.21
C ALA A 153 3.57 10.85 -17.70
N ALA A 154 2.78 9.93 -17.16
CA ALA A 154 3.25 8.62 -16.72
C ALA A 154 3.38 7.61 -17.88
N VAL A 155 2.65 7.81 -18.99
CA VAL A 155 2.76 7.00 -20.21
C VAL A 155 4.15 7.18 -20.85
N ASP A 156 4.62 8.43 -20.89
CA ASP A 156 5.89 8.80 -21.52
C ASP A 156 7.10 8.09 -20.88
N VAL A 157 7.01 7.78 -19.59
CA VAL A 157 8.06 7.05 -18.85
C VAL A 157 8.14 5.60 -19.29
N LEU A 158 6.99 4.99 -19.59
CA LEU A 158 6.91 3.57 -19.94
C LEU A 158 7.15 3.35 -21.44
N ARG A 159 6.89 4.36 -22.27
CA ARG A 159 7.05 4.32 -23.73
C ARG A 159 8.43 3.84 -24.17
N GLN A 160 9.50 4.50 -23.71
CA GLN A 160 10.85 4.17 -24.17
C GLN A 160 11.30 2.74 -23.76
N PRO A 161 11.13 2.29 -22.50
CA PRO A 161 11.37 0.89 -22.13
C PRO A 161 10.55 -0.11 -22.95
N ILE A 162 9.29 0.22 -23.24
CA ILE A 162 8.39 -0.60 -24.05
C ILE A 162 8.94 -0.75 -25.48
N GLU A 163 9.25 0.36 -26.15
CA GLU A 163 9.75 0.38 -27.53
C GLU A 163 11.11 -0.34 -27.69
N GLN A 164 12.00 -0.19 -26.70
CA GLN A 164 13.31 -0.88 -26.71
C GLN A 164 13.17 -2.40 -26.59
N LEU A 165 12.21 -2.89 -25.80
CA LEU A 165 12.00 -4.33 -25.63
C LEU A 165 11.26 -4.98 -26.81
N VAL A 166 10.37 -4.26 -27.51
CA VAL A 166 9.66 -4.77 -28.70
C VAL A 166 10.64 -5.18 -29.81
N ASN A 167 11.77 -4.49 -29.90
CA ASN A 167 12.78 -4.73 -30.94
C ASN A 167 13.84 -5.80 -30.57
N ALA A 168 13.70 -6.47 -29.42
CA ALA A 168 14.71 -7.40 -28.91
C ALA A 168 14.57 -8.84 -29.49
N PRO A 169 15.64 -9.40 -30.11
CA PRO A 169 15.59 -10.72 -30.74
C PRO A 169 15.86 -11.85 -29.73
N SER A 170 14.83 -12.37 -29.03
CA SER A 170 14.85 -13.70 -28.35
C SER A 170 13.58 -13.99 -27.54
N ALA A 171 12.43 -14.21 -28.19
CA ALA A 171 11.13 -14.26 -27.49
C ALA A 171 10.96 -15.43 -26.49
N GLY A 172 11.50 -16.62 -26.75
CA GLY A 172 11.20 -17.83 -25.96
C GLY A 172 11.88 -17.90 -24.58
N ILE A 173 13.21 -17.79 -24.52
CA ILE A 173 13.96 -17.86 -23.24
C ILE A 173 13.67 -16.61 -22.39
N THR A 174 13.55 -15.45 -23.03
CA THR A 174 13.21 -14.18 -22.37
C THR A 174 11.83 -14.24 -21.72
N LEU A 175 10.86 -14.95 -22.31
CA LEU A 175 9.54 -15.17 -21.70
C LEU A 175 9.65 -15.91 -20.37
N VAL A 176 10.39 -17.02 -20.33
CA VAL A 176 10.53 -17.84 -19.11
C VAL A 176 11.25 -17.06 -18.02
N VAL A 177 12.36 -16.40 -18.36
CA VAL A 177 13.10 -15.57 -17.41
C VAL A 177 12.26 -14.38 -16.93
N GLY A 178 11.51 -13.74 -17.83
CA GLY A 178 10.59 -12.66 -17.52
C GLY A 178 9.49 -13.11 -16.56
N ILE A 179 8.86 -14.25 -16.79
CA ILE A 179 7.79 -14.79 -15.93
C ILE A 179 8.34 -15.11 -14.54
N LEU A 180 9.47 -15.80 -14.46
CA LEU A 180 10.09 -16.14 -13.17
C LEU A 180 10.53 -14.87 -12.42
N GLY A 181 11.10 -13.89 -13.13
CA GLY A 181 11.46 -12.59 -12.57
C GLY A 181 10.24 -11.80 -12.09
N ALA A 182 9.16 -11.79 -12.85
CA ALA A 182 7.91 -11.10 -12.51
C ALA A 182 7.26 -11.73 -11.30
N LEU A 183 7.15 -13.05 -11.27
CA LEU A 183 6.61 -13.79 -10.13
C LEU A 183 7.45 -13.55 -8.87
N TRP A 184 8.78 -13.57 -8.98
CA TRP A 184 9.66 -13.32 -7.84
C TRP A 184 9.54 -11.87 -7.35
N SER A 185 9.66 -10.88 -8.23
CA SER A 185 9.62 -9.47 -7.85
C SER A 185 8.25 -9.04 -7.33
N ALA A 186 7.16 -9.45 -7.99
CA ALA A 186 5.80 -9.14 -7.54
C ALA A 186 5.43 -9.87 -6.24
N SER A 187 6.02 -11.04 -5.94
CA SER A 187 5.87 -11.67 -4.61
C SER A 187 6.46 -10.83 -3.48
N GLY A 188 7.45 -9.98 -3.79
CA GLY A 188 7.98 -8.98 -2.86
C GLY A 188 6.92 -7.94 -2.48
N TYR A 189 6.16 -7.44 -3.47
CA TYR A 189 5.03 -6.53 -3.24
C TYR A 189 3.96 -7.19 -2.38
N VAL A 190 3.52 -8.40 -2.72
CA VAL A 190 2.51 -9.13 -1.93
C VAL A 190 2.98 -9.36 -0.49
N GLY A 191 4.27 -9.68 -0.30
CA GLY A 191 4.84 -9.82 1.03
C GLY A 191 4.94 -8.50 1.81
N ALA A 192 5.26 -7.39 1.15
CA ALA A 192 5.25 -6.05 1.76
C ALA A 192 3.83 -5.61 2.13
N PHE A 193 2.87 -5.89 1.25
CA PHE A 193 1.45 -5.64 1.50
C PHE A 193 0.94 -6.44 2.70
N GLY A 194 1.28 -7.73 2.79
CA GLY A 194 0.94 -8.55 3.97
C GLY A 194 1.50 -7.99 5.28
N ARG A 195 2.72 -7.44 5.28
CA ARG A 195 3.29 -6.75 6.46
C ARG A 195 2.57 -5.45 6.78
N ALA A 196 2.18 -4.67 5.78
CA ALA A 196 1.38 -3.47 5.97
C ALA A 196 0.02 -3.82 6.59
N MET A 197 -0.65 -4.85 6.06
CA MET A 197 -1.92 -5.37 6.62
C MET A 197 -1.75 -5.87 8.04
N ASN A 198 -0.68 -6.60 8.36
CA ASN A 198 -0.43 -7.05 9.74
C ASN A 198 -0.26 -5.87 10.69
N ARG A 199 0.37 -4.76 10.24
CA ARG A 199 0.50 -3.54 11.05
C ARG A 199 -0.87 -2.88 11.28
N ILE A 200 -1.65 -2.68 10.22
CA ILE A 200 -3.00 -2.08 10.27
C ILE A 200 -3.95 -2.90 11.17
N TYR A 201 -3.80 -4.22 11.17
CA TYR A 201 -4.58 -5.10 12.03
C TYR A 201 -3.96 -5.32 13.42
N GLU A 202 -2.86 -4.63 13.76
CA GLU A 202 -2.16 -4.71 15.05
C GLU A 202 -1.75 -6.16 15.42
N VAL A 203 -1.40 -6.97 14.42
CA VAL A 203 -1.02 -8.37 14.61
C VAL A 203 0.42 -8.68 14.21
N GLU A 204 1.04 -9.56 14.97
CA GLU A 204 2.32 -10.14 14.59
C GLU A 204 2.17 -11.26 13.54
N GLU A 205 3.22 -11.46 12.75
CA GLU A 205 3.27 -12.56 11.77
C GLU A 205 3.67 -13.86 12.45
N GLY A 206 2.71 -14.78 12.61
CA GLY A 206 2.94 -16.09 13.20
C GLY A 206 3.12 -17.22 12.18
N ARG A 207 2.88 -17.00 10.88
CA ARG A 207 3.07 -18.04 9.85
C ARG A 207 4.57 -18.36 9.68
N PRO A 208 4.94 -19.65 9.61
CA PRO A 208 6.31 -20.04 9.24
C PRO A 208 6.71 -19.46 7.88
N ALA A 209 7.98 -19.05 7.76
CA ALA A 209 8.49 -18.39 6.54
C ALA A 209 8.22 -19.17 5.24
N TRP A 210 8.25 -20.50 5.26
CA TRP A 210 7.95 -21.34 4.10
C TRP A 210 6.47 -21.29 3.69
N LYS A 211 5.54 -21.32 4.67
CA LYS A 211 4.09 -21.22 4.45
C LYS A 211 3.72 -19.83 3.93
N LEU A 212 4.31 -18.80 4.55
CA LEU A 212 4.15 -17.42 4.12
C LEU A 212 4.68 -17.20 2.69
N ARG A 213 5.87 -17.75 2.36
CA ARG A 213 6.45 -17.61 1.01
C ARG A 213 5.63 -18.30 -0.06
N LEU A 214 5.13 -19.51 0.22
CA LEU A 214 4.26 -20.24 -0.69
C LEU A 214 2.94 -19.49 -0.93
N GLN A 215 2.33 -18.95 0.12
CA GLN A 215 1.12 -18.14 0.02
C GLN A 215 1.37 -16.87 -0.80
N GLN A 216 2.47 -16.15 -0.56
CA GLN A 216 2.84 -14.97 -1.35
C GLN A 216 2.98 -15.32 -2.83
N LEU A 217 3.70 -16.40 -3.16
CA LEU A 217 3.87 -16.85 -4.55
C LEU A 217 2.54 -17.25 -5.20
N ALA A 218 1.66 -17.97 -4.49
CA ALA A 218 0.35 -18.37 -4.99
C ALA A 218 -0.54 -17.14 -5.27
N LEU A 219 -0.57 -16.18 -4.36
CA LEU A 219 -1.30 -14.92 -4.53
C LEU A 219 -0.74 -14.09 -5.67
N THR A 220 0.59 -14.01 -5.81
CA THR A 220 1.22 -13.33 -6.94
C THR A 220 0.88 -14.00 -8.26
N PHE A 221 0.91 -15.33 -8.32
CA PHE A 221 0.55 -16.07 -9.52
C PHE A 221 -0.92 -15.82 -9.92
N ALA A 222 -1.85 -15.86 -8.97
CA ALA A 222 -3.24 -15.50 -9.19
C ALA A 222 -3.39 -14.04 -9.66
N GLY A 223 -2.67 -13.11 -9.04
CA GLY A 223 -2.63 -11.70 -9.44
C GLY A 223 -2.09 -11.50 -10.86
N LEU A 224 -1.07 -12.26 -11.27
CA LEU A 224 -0.55 -12.24 -12.64
C LEU A 224 -1.58 -12.76 -13.65
N ILE A 225 -2.37 -13.79 -13.30
CA ILE A 225 -3.46 -14.27 -14.16
C ILE A 225 -4.53 -13.18 -14.31
N VAL A 226 -4.95 -12.55 -13.21
CA VAL A 226 -5.93 -11.44 -13.24
C VAL A 226 -5.40 -10.28 -14.09
N ALA A 227 -4.13 -9.90 -13.92
CA ALA A 227 -3.49 -8.85 -14.71
C ALA A 227 -3.39 -9.23 -16.19
N ALA A 228 -3.07 -10.49 -16.52
CA ALA A 228 -3.03 -10.97 -17.90
C ALA A 228 -4.41 -10.96 -18.56
N ILE A 229 -5.48 -11.35 -17.84
CA ILE A 229 -6.86 -11.27 -18.33
C ILE A 229 -7.26 -9.81 -18.54
N ALA A 230 -6.94 -8.92 -17.59
CA ALA A 230 -7.20 -7.50 -17.73
C ALA A 230 -6.47 -6.91 -18.94
N ALA A 231 -5.19 -7.25 -19.12
CA ALA A 231 -4.40 -6.83 -20.29
C ALA A 231 -4.99 -7.35 -21.61
N LEU A 232 -5.46 -8.60 -21.66
CA LEU A 232 -6.11 -9.16 -22.84
C LEU A 232 -7.44 -8.47 -23.16
N LEU A 233 -8.30 -8.27 -22.14
CA LEU A 233 -9.54 -7.50 -22.28
C LEU A 233 -9.28 -6.08 -22.77
N LEU A 234 -8.16 -5.48 -22.33
CA LEU A 234 -7.73 -4.16 -22.74
C LEU A 234 -7.21 -4.16 -24.20
N ALA A 235 -6.45 -5.17 -24.59
CA ALA A 235 -5.88 -5.32 -25.93
C ALA A 235 -6.96 -5.57 -27.01
N VAL A 236 -8.02 -6.30 -26.68
CA VAL A 236 -9.16 -6.49 -27.59
C VAL A 236 -10.04 -5.22 -27.53
N SER A 237 -9.63 -4.19 -28.29
CA SER A 237 -10.32 -2.91 -28.37
C SER A 237 -10.25 -2.30 -29.77
N GLY A 238 -11.19 -1.39 -30.07
CA GLY A 238 -11.21 -0.63 -31.32
C GLY A 238 -11.04 -1.51 -32.57
N PRO A 239 -10.05 -1.26 -33.44
CA PRO A 239 -9.84 -2.03 -34.67
C PRO A 239 -9.62 -3.53 -34.46
N VAL A 240 -9.04 -3.92 -33.32
CA VAL A 240 -8.81 -5.34 -32.98
C VAL A 240 -10.13 -6.01 -32.64
N ALA A 241 -10.98 -5.33 -31.86
CA ALA A 241 -12.31 -5.84 -31.55
C ALA A 241 -13.16 -5.93 -32.83
N GLU A 242 -13.10 -4.94 -33.72
CA GLU A 242 -13.79 -4.95 -35.02
C GLU A 242 -13.32 -6.08 -35.94
N ALA A 243 -12.01 -6.33 -36.04
CA ALA A 243 -11.47 -7.40 -36.86
C ALA A 243 -11.83 -8.80 -36.32
N VAL A 244 -11.74 -8.99 -35.00
CA VAL A 244 -12.12 -10.24 -34.34
C VAL A 244 -13.64 -10.44 -34.39
N GLY A 245 -14.41 -9.39 -34.13
CA GLY A 245 -15.87 -9.43 -34.21
C GLY A 245 -16.38 -9.71 -35.62
N GLY A 246 -15.80 -9.06 -36.63
CA GLY A 246 -16.13 -9.30 -38.04
C GLY A 246 -15.85 -10.75 -38.48
N SER A 247 -14.76 -11.36 -38.01
CA SER A 247 -14.43 -12.77 -38.31
C SER A 247 -15.32 -13.77 -37.56
N LEU A 248 -15.83 -13.40 -36.38
CA LEU A 248 -16.75 -14.21 -35.57
C LEU A 248 -18.24 -13.97 -35.90
N GLY A 249 -18.55 -13.07 -36.85
CA GLY A 249 -19.93 -12.69 -37.20
C GLY A 249 -20.62 -11.84 -36.12
N ILE A 250 -19.86 -11.24 -35.20
CA ILE A 250 -20.36 -10.32 -34.18
C ILE A 250 -20.65 -8.98 -34.87
N GLY A 251 -21.93 -8.64 -35.00
CA GLY A 251 -22.35 -7.35 -35.57
C GLY A 251 -21.99 -6.14 -34.69
N GLU A 252 -22.23 -4.94 -35.21
CA GLU A 252 -21.94 -3.66 -34.52
C GLU A 252 -22.53 -3.58 -33.11
N THR A 253 -23.71 -4.16 -32.90
CA THR A 253 -24.35 -4.24 -31.57
C THR A 253 -23.52 -5.05 -30.58
N GLY A 254 -22.93 -6.17 -31.02
CA GLY A 254 -22.09 -7.01 -30.16
C GLY A 254 -20.75 -6.33 -29.81
N LEU A 255 -20.18 -5.58 -30.75
CA LEU A 255 -19.00 -4.75 -30.51
C LEU A 255 -19.28 -3.61 -29.53
N THR A 256 -20.44 -2.98 -29.65
CA THR A 256 -20.88 -1.93 -28.72
C THR A 256 -21.06 -2.48 -27.31
N VAL A 257 -21.73 -3.64 -27.18
CA VAL A 257 -21.88 -4.34 -25.89
C VAL A 257 -20.53 -4.70 -25.30
N TRP A 258 -19.59 -5.21 -26.10
CA TRP A 258 -18.21 -5.50 -25.66
C TRP A 258 -17.50 -4.25 -25.12
N ASN A 259 -17.54 -3.15 -25.88
CA ASN A 259 -16.87 -1.90 -25.52
C ASN A 259 -17.42 -1.29 -24.21
N ILE A 260 -18.69 -1.51 -23.90
CA ILE A 260 -19.29 -1.07 -22.64
C ILE A 260 -19.02 -2.08 -21.51
N ALA A 261 -19.24 -3.38 -21.75
CA ALA A 261 -19.15 -4.43 -20.74
C ALA A 261 -17.73 -4.66 -20.23
N ARG A 262 -16.69 -4.36 -21.04
CA ARG A 262 -15.29 -4.48 -20.62
C ARG A 262 -14.95 -3.67 -19.37
N TRP A 263 -15.50 -2.45 -19.24
CA TRP A 263 -15.16 -1.55 -18.13
C TRP A 263 -15.65 -2.07 -16.78
N PRO A 264 -16.92 -2.52 -16.63
CA PRO A 264 -17.38 -3.25 -15.46
C PRO A 264 -16.57 -4.52 -15.17
N VAL A 265 -16.18 -5.28 -16.20
CA VAL A 265 -15.38 -6.50 -16.01
C VAL A 265 -13.98 -6.16 -15.47
N LEU A 266 -13.34 -5.11 -15.99
CA LEU A 266 -12.06 -4.63 -15.47
C LEU A 266 -12.18 -4.15 -14.02
N LEU A 267 -13.22 -3.39 -13.70
CA LEU A 267 -13.50 -2.98 -12.32
C LEU A 267 -13.68 -4.20 -11.40
N LEU A 268 -14.42 -5.22 -11.86
CA LEU A 268 -14.61 -6.46 -11.13
C LEU A 268 -13.29 -7.20 -10.90
N LEU A 269 -12.41 -7.27 -11.91
CA LEU A 269 -11.08 -7.87 -11.77
C LEU A 269 -10.22 -7.12 -10.74
N VAL A 270 -10.26 -5.80 -10.73
CA VAL A 270 -9.57 -4.97 -9.72
C VAL A 270 -10.14 -5.24 -8.33
N VAL A 271 -11.47 -5.26 -8.19
CA VAL A 271 -12.15 -5.57 -6.92
C VAL A 271 -11.75 -6.96 -6.42
N VAL A 272 -11.76 -7.98 -7.28
CA VAL A 272 -11.34 -9.34 -6.93
C VAL A 272 -9.87 -9.38 -6.51
N GLY A 273 -9.00 -8.66 -7.22
CA GLY A 273 -7.57 -8.56 -6.88
C GLY A 273 -7.35 -7.93 -5.50
N VAL A 274 -7.99 -6.79 -5.24
CA VAL A 274 -7.92 -6.09 -3.95
C VAL A 274 -8.52 -6.95 -2.83
N ALA A 275 -9.71 -7.52 -3.04
CA ALA A 275 -10.36 -8.39 -2.06
C ALA A 275 -9.48 -9.60 -1.71
N THR A 276 -8.85 -10.22 -2.71
CA THR A 276 -7.93 -11.34 -2.49
C THR A 276 -6.71 -10.93 -1.68
N LEU A 277 -6.16 -9.74 -1.92
CA LEU A 277 -5.05 -9.20 -1.12
C LEU A 277 -5.48 -8.88 0.32
N TYR A 278 -6.65 -8.26 0.51
CA TYR A 278 -7.18 -7.90 1.83
C TYR A 278 -7.51 -9.14 2.66
N SER A 279 -8.08 -10.18 2.06
CA SER A 279 -8.50 -11.38 2.79
C SER A 279 -7.34 -12.32 3.13
N ASN A 280 -6.26 -12.32 2.33
CA ASN A 280 -5.14 -13.25 2.48
C ASN A 280 -3.84 -12.61 3.01
N GLY A 281 -3.73 -11.29 2.90
CA GLY A 281 -2.60 -10.50 3.41
C GLY A 281 -2.37 -10.69 4.92
N PRO A 282 -3.35 -10.34 5.76
CA PRO A 282 -3.17 -10.35 7.21
C PRO A 282 -3.14 -11.76 7.81
N ASN A 283 -2.40 -11.91 8.92
CA ASN A 283 -2.37 -13.11 9.77
C ASN A 283 -3.60 -13.21 10.70
N VAL A 284 -4.75 -12.72 10.25
CA VAL A 284 -6.01 -12.69 11.01
C VAL A 284 -7.00 -13.69 10.41
N GLN A 285 -7.73 -14.40 11.26
CA GLN A 285 -8.89 -15.19 10.86
C GLN A 285 -10.09 -14.26 10.76
N GLN A 286 -10.50 -13.96 9.52
CA GLN A 286 -11.67 -13.12 9.30
C GLN A 286 -12.96 -13.95 9.45
N PRO A 287 -13.97 -13.44 10.16
CA PRO A 287 -15.20 -14.17 10.48
C PRO A 287 -16.01 -14.60 9.24
N LYS A 288 -16.16 -13.71 8.24
CA LYS A 288 -16.99 -13.96 7.04
C LYS A 288 -16.29 -13.46 5.78
N PHE A 289 -16.20 -14.29 4.74
CA PHE A 289 -15.66 -13.88 3.43
C PHE A 289 -16.64 -12.93 2.73
N ARG A 290 -16.38 -11.62 2.80
CA ARG A 290 -17.16 -10.60 2.10
C ARG A 290 -16.43 -10.25 0.81
N TRP A 291 -17.06 -10.54 -0.33
CA TRP A 291 -16.50 -10.25 -1.66
C TRP A 291 -16.21 -8.76 -1.88
N ILE A 292 -16.92 -7.88 -1.17
CA ILE A 292 -16.70 -6.43 -1.14
C ILE A 292 -16.79 -5.97 0.31
N SER A 293 -15.69 -5.47 0.87
CA SER A 293 -15.68 -4.79 2.15
C SER A 293 -16.03 -3.31 1.98
N VAL A 294 -16.47 -2.66 3.06
CA VAL A 294 -16.80 -1.22 3.04
C VAL A 294 -15.52 -0.40 2.79
N GLY A 295 -14.40 -0.83 3.39
CA GLY A 295 -13.09 -0.26 3.17
C GLY A 295 -12.61 -0.38 1.72
N ALA A 296 -12.86 -1.50 1.03
CA ALA A 296 -12.52 -1.61 -0.41
C ALA A 296 -13.29 -0.60 -1.27
N ALA A 297 -14.58 -0.36 -0.98
CA ALA A 297 -15.35 0.68 -1.67
C ALA A 297 -14.81 2.09 -1.38
N ILE A 298 -14.42 2.37 -0.13
CA ILE A 298 -13.81 3.64 0.27
C ILE A 298 -12.42 3.81 -0.34
N ALA A 299 -11.62 2.74 -0.46
CA ALA A 299 -10.33 2.76 -1.17
C ALA A 299 -10.53 3.16 -2.63
N ILE A 300 -11.48 2.54 -3.33
CA ILE A 300 -11.77 2.87 -4.74
C ILE A 300 -12.23 4.32 -4.87
N LEU A 301 -13.15 4.77 -4.02
CA LEU A 301 -13.61 6.16 -4.02
C LEU A 301 -12.46 7.14 -3.77
N THR A 302 -11.64 6.86 -2.75
CA THR A 302 -10.46 7.67 -2.40
C THR A 302 -9.46 7.69 -3.54
N TRP A 303 -9.24 6.55 -4.20
CA TRP A 303 -8.35 6.42 -5.34
C TRP A 303 -8.82 7.23 -6.56
N ILE A 304 -10.13 7.21 -6.87
CA ILE A 304 -10.72 8.02 -7.94
C ILE A 304 -10.55 9.51 -7.63
N VAL A 305 -10.93 9.95 -6.43
CA VAL A 305 -10.80 11.35 -6.01
C VAL A 305 -9.35 11.80 -6.03
N ALA A 306 -8.42 11.00 -5.48
CA ALA A 306 -7.00 11.28 -5.48
C ALA A 306 -6.44 11.38 -6.92
N SER A 307 -6.85 10.47 -7.80
CA SER A 307 -6.42 10.46 -9.22
C SER A 307 -6.92 11.69 -9.97
N LEU A 308 -8.17 12.12 -9.75
CA LEU A 308 -8.74 13.33 -10.35
C LEU A 308 -8.01 14.59 -9.85
N LEU A 309 -7.84 14.73 -8.53
CA LEU A 309 -7.13 15.86 -7.93
C LEU A 309 -5.67 15.92 -8.42
N PHE A 310 -5.02 14.77 -8.50
CA PHE A 310 -3.66 14.66 -9.01
C PHE A 310 -3.58 15.00 -10.50
N GLY A 311 -4.55 14.56 -11.32
CA GLY A 311 -4.64 14.93 -12.73
C GLY A 311 -4.76 16.45 -12.91
N VAL A 312 -5.62 17.11 -12.14
CA VAL A 312 -5.74 18.58 -12.13
C VAL A 312 -4.42 19.23 -11.70
N TYR A 313 -3.77 18.72 -10.65
CA TYR A 313 -2.48 19.24 -10.18
C TYR A 313 -1.41 19.17 -11.28
N VAL A 314 -1.26 18.02 -11.93
CA VAL A 314 -0.28 17.79 -13.01
C VAL A 314 -0.57 18.66 -14.23
N ALA A 315 -1.84 18.81 -14.62
CA ALA A 315 -2.23 19.65 -15.76
C ALA A 315 -1.85 21.13 -15.57
N ASN A 316 -1.91 21.63 -14.34
CA ASN A 316 -1.50 22.99 -13.99
C ASN A 316 0.02 23.15 -13.81
N PHE A 317 0.78 22.06 -13.81
CA PHE A 317 2.23 22.01 -13.56
C PHE A 317 3.09 22.24 -14.83
N GLY A 318 2.48 22.65 -15.95
CA GLY A 318 3.07 22.68 -17.30
C GLY A 318 4.34 23.52 -17.49
N SER A 319 4.76 24.36 -16.53
CA SER A 319 6.04 25.08 -16.57
C SER A 319 7.24 24.22 -16.17
N TYR A 320 7.07 23.21 -15.30
CA TYR A 320 8.15 22.32 -14.86
C TYR A 320 8.49 21.23 -15.89
N ASN A 321 7.51 20.82 -16.69
CA ASN A 321 7.70 19.82 -17.76
C ASN A 321 8.73 20.30 -18.81
N LYS A 322 8.86 21.62 -19.00
CA LYS A 322 9.82 22.24 -19.93
C LYS A 322 11.28 22.15 -19.48
N THR A 323 11.54 22.03 -18.18
CA THR A 323 12.91 22.01 -17.63
C THR A 323 13.38 20.61 -17.30
N PHE A 324 12.48 19.71 -16.89
CA PHE A 324 12.82 18.37 -16.41
C PHE A 324 12.47 17.23 -17.38
N GLY A 325 11.71 17.49 -18.46
CA GLY A 325 11.43 16.49 -19.51
C GLY A 325 10.98 15.14 -18.97
N THR A 326 11.63 14.05 -19.39
CA THR A 326 11.31 12.67 -18.97
C THR A 326 11.42 12.42 -17.46
N LEU A 327 12.27 13.15 -16.73
CA LEU A 327 12.37 13.04 -15.28
C LEU A 327 11.10 13.53 -14.58
N ALA A 328 10.41 14.53 -15.13
CA ALA A 328 9.13 14.99 -14.60
C ALA A 328 8.08 13.88 -14.70
N GLY A 329 8.03 13.15 -15.82
CA GLY A 329 7.16 11.99 -15.99
C GLY A 329 7.41 10.91 -14.93
N VAL A 330 8.67 10.58 -14.65
CA VAL A 330 9.03 9.55 -13.65
C VAL A 330 8.52 9.96 -12.27
N ILE A 331 8.72 11.22 -11.88
CA ILE A 331 8.27 11.73 -10.58
C ILE A 331 6.74 11.69 -10.50
N VAL A 332 6.03 12.10 -11.55
CA VAL A 332 4.57 12.06 -11.62
C VAL A 332 4.06 10.62 -11.51
N PHE A 333 4.67 9.67 -12.21
CA PHE A 333 4.33 8.25 -12.13
C PHE A 333 4.53 7.68 -10.72
N LEU A 334 5.67 7.97 -10.09
CA LEU A 334 5.97 7.52 -8.73
C LEU A 334 4.99 8.10 -7.71
N LEU A 335 4.64 9.38 -7.84
CA LEU A 335 3.66 10.03 -6.98
C LEU A 335 2.26 9.43 -7.17
N TRP A 336 1.86 9.14 -8.39
CA TRP A 336 0.58 8.49 -8.67
C TRP A 336 0.49 7.06 -8.12
N LEU A 337 1.57 6.27 -8.27
CA LEU A 337 1.65 4.95 -7.64
C LEU A 337 1.61 5.04 -6.12
N TRP A 338 2.29 6.02 -5.54
CA TRP A 338 2.26 6.26 -4.10
C TRP A 338 0.86 6.63 -3.60
N LEU A 339 0.15 7.52 -4.31
CA LEU A 339 -1.25 7.84 -4.02
C LEU A 339 -2.17 6.64 -4.16
N THR A 340 -1.92 5.76 -5.14
CA THR A 340 -2.68 4.52 -5.32
C THR A 340 -2.50 3.58 -4.12
N ASN A 341 -1.26 3.39 -3.67
CA ASN A 341 -0.97 2.59 -2.48
C ASN A 341 -1.53 3.22 -1.20
N LEU A 342 -1.51 4.56 -1.08
CA LEU A 342 -2.14 5.26 0.04
C LEU A 342 -3.65 5.02 0.09
N ALA A 343 -4.35 5.14 -1.04
CA ALA A 343 -5.78 4.88 -1.10
C ALA A 343 -6.11 3.42 -0.74
N LEU A 344 -5.27 2.49 -1.19
CA LEU A 344 -5.39 1.07 -0.84
C LEU A 344 -5.15 0.81 0.64
N LEU A 345 -4.15 1.43 1.28
CA LEU A 345 -3.95 1.27 2.72
C LEU A 345 -5.06 1.96 3.53
N PHE A 346 -5.55 3.10 3.05
CA PHE A 346 -6.63 3.85 3.71
C PHE A 346 -7.93 3.04 3.76
N GLY A 347 -8.29 2.33 2.69
CA GLY A 347 -9.43 1.42 2.76
C GLY A 347 -9.23 0.25 3.71
N ALA A 348 -8.00 -0.27 3.81
CA ALA A 348 -7.69 -1.36 4.74
C ALA A 348 -7.78 -0.92 6.20
N GLU A 349 -7.32 0.30 6.48
CA GLU A 349 -7.46 0.98 7.78
C GLU A 349 -8.93 1.15 8.18
N VAL A 350 -9.77 1.62 7.25
CA VAL A 350 -11.21 1.75 7.50
C VAL A 350 -11.84 0.41 7.81
N ASP A 351 -11.45 -0.67 7.11
CA ASP A 351 -11.96 -2.01 7.42
C ASP A 351 -11.54 -2.49 8.82
N ALA A 352 -10.29 -2.26 9.21
CA ALA A 352 -9.77 -2.62 10.54
C ALA A 352 -10.49 -1.83 11.65
N GLU A 353 -10.65 -0.52 11.47
CA GLU A 353 -11.33 0.32 12.46
C GLU A 353 -12.85 0.07 12.51
N LEU A 354 -13.51 -0.24 11.39
CA LEU A 354 -14.90 -0.71 11.41
C LEU A 354 -15.06 -1.99 12.23
N GLU A 355 -14.07 -2.88 12.17
CA GLU A 355 -14.06 -4.09 12.99
C GLU A 355 -13.86 -3.76 14.48
N ARG A 356 -12.94 -2.84 14.80
CA ARG A 356 -12.75 -2.33 16.18
C ARG A 356 -14.05 -1.75 16.72
N GLY A 357 -14.74 -0.93 15.93
CA GLY A 357 -16.03 -0.36 16.30
C GLY A 357 -17.10 -1.42 16.59
N ARG A 358 -17.09 -2.55 15.87
CA ARG A 358 -18.00 -3.68 16.13
C ARG A 358 -17.63 -4.42 17.42
N GLN A 359 -16.34 -4.61 17.69
CA GLN A 359 -15.85 -5.22 18.95
C GLN A 359 -16.23 -4.36 20.16
N LEU A 360 -15.95 -3.05 20.12
CA LEU A 360 -16.28 -2.12 21.19
C LEU A 360 -17.80 -2.06 21.45
N GLN A 361 -18.62 -2.08 20.39
CA GLN A 361 -20.09 -2.10 20.53
C GLN A 361 -20.59 -3.42 21.14
N ALA A 362 -19.88 -4.53 20.93
CA ALA A 362 -20.15 -5.82 21.57
C ALA A 362 -19.66 -5.89 23.02
N GLY A 363 -18.95 -4.86 23.52
CA GLY A 363 -18.34 -4.84 24.85
C GLY A 363 -17.01 -5.58 24.93
N ILE A 364 -16.38 -5.89 23.80
CA ILE A 364 -15.03 -6.46 23.72
C ILE A 364 -14.02 -5.33 23.88
N ALA A 365 -13.02 -5.53 24.75
CA ALA A 365 -11.97 -4.56 25.06
C ALA A 365 -10.94 -4.45 23.91
N ALA A 366 -11.32 -3.70 22.87
CA ALA A 366 -10.52 -3.45 21.66
C ALA A 366 -10.01 -2.00 21.59
N GLU A 367 -9.88 -1.31 22.72
CA GLU A 367 -9.43 0.08 22.80
C GLU A 367 -7.97 0.23 22.38
N ASP A 368 -7.11 -0.72 22.76
CA ASP A 368 -5.67 -0.70 22.49
C ASP A 368 -5.29 -1.56 21.28
N ASP A 369 -5.77 -2.81 21.22
CA ASP A 369 -5.44 -3.77 20.17
C ASP A 369 -6.71 -4.47 19.64
N LEU A 370 -6.74 -4.75 18.33
CA LEU A 370 -7.79 -5.57 17.71
C LEU A 370 -7.80 -7.01 18.25
N GLN A 371 -8.94 -7.43 18.81
CA GLN A 371 -9.10 -8.73 19.47
C GLN A 371 -9.52 -9.84 18.50
N LEU A 372 -8.80 -9.99 17.38
CA LEU A 372 -9.12 -11.00 16.37
C LEU A 372 -8.25 -12.25 16.51
N PRO A 373 -8.82 -13.45 16.29
CA PRO A 373 -8.04 -14.69 16.33
C PRO A 373 -7.01 -14.73 15.20
N LEU A 374 -5.81 -15.22 15.51
CA LEU A 374 -4.69 -15.29 14.57
C LEU A 374 -4.76 -16.56 13.74
N ARG A 375 -4.37 -16.50 12.46
CA ARG A 375 -4.33 -17.68 11.57
C ARG A 375 -3.28 -18.70 11.96
N ASP A 376 -2.17 -18.23 12.52
CA ASP A 376 -1.03 -19.04 12.94
C ASP A 376 -0.28 -18.26 14.03
N THR A 377 0.08 -18.92 15.12
CA THR A 377 0.85 -18.32 16.24
C THR A 377 2.25 -18.91 16.34
N LYS A 378 2.58 -19.94 15.56
CA LYS A 378 3.78 -20.77 15.77
C LYS A 378 5.08 -19.98 15.81
N MET A 379 5.22 -18.97 14.96
CA MET A 379 6.40 -18.11 14.95
C MET A 379 6.38 -17.05 16.06
N ILE A 380 5.20 -16.58 16.47
CA ILE A 380 5.04 -15.65 17.61
C ILE A 380 5.51 -16.34 18.88
N ASP A 381 4.98 -17.53 19.18
CA ASP A 381 5.33 -18.32 20.37
C ASP A 381 6.83 -18.64 20.41
N LYS A 382 7.39 -19.03 19.26
CA LYS A 382 8.83 -19.31 19.11
C LYS A 382 9.69 -18.07 19.34
N ASN A 383 9.28 -16.92 18.82
CA ASN A 383 10.00 -15.66 18.96
C ASN A 383 9.92 -15.15 20.41
N ALA A 384 8.75 -15.23 21.05
CA ALA A 384 8.53 -14.89 22.44
C ALA A 384 9.40 -15.74 23.37
N ALA A 385 9.45 -17.07 23.16
CA ALA A 385 10.32 -17.96 23.93
C ALA A 385 11.81 -17.62 23.77
N LYS A 386 12.25 -17.30 22.54
CA LYS A 386 13.62 -16.89 22.25
C LYS A 386 13.95 -15.54 22.91
N GLU A 387 13.04 -14.58 22.84
CA GLU A 387 13.22 -13.26 23.45
C GLU A 387 13.28 -13.36 24.97
N HIS A 388 12.42 -14.16 25.59
CA HIS A 388 12.46 -14.41 27.02
C HIS A 388 13.81 -15.00 27.45
N ALA A 389 14.33 -15.99 26.71
CA ALA A 389 15.66 -16.56 26.96
C ALA A 389 16.79 -15.51 26.79
N LEU A 390 16.71 -14.63 25.79
CA LEU A 390 17.67 -13.55 25.58
C LEU A 390 17.60 -12.49 26.70
N ARG A 391 16.40 -12.09 27.13
CA ARG A 391 16.18 -11.17 28.26
C ARG A 391 16.72 -11.75 29.56
N GLN A 392 16.50 -13.04 29.81
CA GLN A 392 17.08 -13.73 30.96
C GLN A 392 18.61 -13.71 30.91
N ARG A 393 19.23 -14.04 29.77
CA ARG A 393 20.69 -13.91 29.59
C ARG A 393 21.18 -12.49 29.83
N GLY A 394 20.48 -11.48 29.33
CA GLY A 394 20.77 -10.06 29.58
C GLY A 394 20.67 -9.69 31.06
N ARG A 395 19.65 -10.18 31.78
CA ARG A 395 19.50 -10.01 33.23
C ARG A 395 20.67 -10.64 33.98
N THR A 396 21.11 -11.84 33.58
CA THR A 396 22.26 -12.52 34.16
C THR A 396 23.55 -11.75 33.91
N LEU A 397 23.82 -11.34 32.67
CA LEU A 397 24.98 -10.50 32.31
C LEU A 397 25.00 -9.18 33.10
N ARG A 398 23.85 -8.53 33.27
CA ARG A 398 23.71 -7.30 34.06
C ARG A 398 24.04 -7.55 35.53
N ARG A 399 23.52 -8.63 36.12
CA ARG A 399 23.75 -8.99 37.54
C ARG A 399 25.20 -9.42 37.79
N SER A 400 25.80 -10.17 36.86
CA SER A 400 27.18 -10.61 36.95
C SER A 400 28.20 -9.54 36.52
N ARG A 401 27.74 -8.36 36.06
CA ARG A 401 28.58 -7.30 35.46
C ARG A 401 29.48 -7.84 34.34
N GLY A 402 28.96 -8.77 33.55
CA GLY A 402 29.70 -9.41 32.46
C GLY A 402 30.74 -10.44 32.90
N LYS A 403 30.89 -10.71 34.22
CA LYS A 403 31.71 -11.82 34.68
C LYS A 403 30.96 -13.13 34.40
N ARG A 404 31.67 -14.16 33.92
CA ARG A 404 31.10 -15.50 33.82
C ARG A 404 30.77 -15.95 35.24
N ALA A 405 29.50 -16.34 35.45
CA ALA A 405 29.05 -16.91 36.72
C ALA A 405 29.76 -18.23 36.98
#